data_AF-A0A7W0U473-F1
#
_entry.id   AF-A0A7W0U473-F1
#
_cell.length_a   1.000
_cell.length_b   1.000
_cell.length_c   1.000
_cell.angle_alpha   90.00
_cell.angle_beta   90.00
_cell.angle_gamma   90.00
#
_symmetry.space_group_name_H-M   'P 1'
#
loop_
_entity.id
_entity.type
_entity.pdbx_description
1 polymer ?
#
loop_
_entity_poly.entity_id
_entity_poly.type
_entity_poly.pdbx_seq_one_letter_code
_entity_poly.pdbx_strand_id
1 'polypeptide(L)'
;MTVRASDDAYAGQLVPDRNNNTEKLVAGSRPGDRKVTYLKFAVPRLPTGASDVTAQLWLTRDLHHLPPSVELSEVADTRWSEQTLTMTNSPPLTRWLARATPTRETTELAFMLPTGTVTG
;
A
#
# COMPACT_ATOMS: atom_id res chain seq x y z
N MET A 1 12.65 10.81 -9.71
CA MET A 1 11.62 10.21 -10.59
C MET A 1 10.40 9.94 -9.75
N THR A 2 9.21 10.18 -10.30
CA THR A 2 7.94 9.89 -9.61
C THR A 2 7.14 8.92 -10.46
N VAL A 3 6.54 7.92 -9.82
CA VAL A 3 5.62 6.96 -10.44
C VAL A 3 4.33 6.95 -9.65
N ARG A 4 3.20 6.71 -10.34
CA ARG A 4 1.92 6.40 -9.68
C ARG A 4 1.82 4.89 -9.51
N ALA A 5 0.91 4.45 -8.64
CA ALA A 5 0.57 3.04 -8.57
C ALA A 5 0.06 2.58 -9.95
N SER A 6 0.50 1.40 -10.39
CA SER A 6 -0.04 0.74 -11.59
C SER A 6 -1.36 0.03 -11.29
N ASP A 7 -1.50 -0.43 -10.04
CA ASP A 7 -2.68 -1.07 -9.49
C ASP A 7 -2.80 -0.61 -8.04
N ASP A 8 -4.01 -0.24 -7.62
CA ASP A 8 -4.34 0.04 -6.24
C ASP A 8 -5.71 -0.50 -5.84
N ALA A 9 -5.79 -1.13 -4.68
CA ALA A 9 -7.02 -1.72 -4.21
C ALA A 9 -7.06 -1.76 -2.68
N TYR A 10 -8.24 -1.91 -2.11
CA TYR A 10 -8.37 -2.26 -0.70
C TYR A 10 -9.27 -3.48 -0.49
N ALA A 11 -8.89 -4.30 0.48
CA ALA A 11 -9.63 -5.47 0.90
C ALA A 11 -10.02 -5.34 2.38
N GLY A 12 -11.17 -5.90 2.75
CA GLY A 12 -11.70 -5.82 4.11
C GLY A 12 -12.28 -7.13 4.62
N GLN A 13 -12.05 -7.43 5.90
CA GLN A 13 -12.47 -8.69 6.52
C GLN A 13 -14.00 -8.90 6.57
N LEU A 14 -14.80 -7.83 6.65
CA LEU A 14 -16.26 -7.97 6.69
C LEU A 14 -16.89 -8.45 5.38
N VAL A 15 -16.21 -8.24 4.26
CA VAL A 15 -16.69 -8.57 2.92
C VAL A 15 -15.54 -9.19 2.13
N PRO A 16 -15.07 -10.38 2.54
CA PRO A 16 -13.77 -10.90 2.11
C PRO A 16 -13.70 -11.20 0.62
N ASP A 17 -14.82 -11.53 -0.02
CA ASP A 17 -14.89 -11.83 -1.45
C ASP A 17 -15.23 -10.61 -2.31
N ARG A 18 -15.43 -9.42 -1.70
CA ARG A 18 -15.76 -8.20 -2.42
C ARG A 18 -14.47 -7.56 -2.96
N ASN A 19 -14.39 -7.43 -4.28
CA ASN A 19 -13.51 -6.45 -4.91
C ASN A 19 -14.10 -5.05 -4.68
N ASN A 20 -13.33 -4.14 -4.09
CA ASN A 20 -13.82 -2.81 -3.72
C ASN A 20 -13.52 -1.71 -4.76
N ASN A 21 -12.92 -2.05 -5.90
CA ASN A 21 -12.55 -1.15 -7.00
C ASN A 21 -11.68 0.06 -6.55
N THR A 22 -11.39 0.98 -7.48
CA THR A 22 -10.36 2.03 -7.41
C THR A 22 -10.82 3.42 -6.95
N GLU A 23 -12.04 3.56 -6.45
CA GLU A 23 -12.56 4.91 -6.18
C GLU A 23 -11.88 5.59 -4.98
N LYS A 24 -11.19 4.83 -4.11
CA LYS A 24 -10.48 5.36 -2.94
C LYS A 24 -9.58 4.32 -2.27
N LEU A 25 -8.55 4.81 -1.58
CA LEU A 25 -7.73 4.02 -0.66
C LEU A 25 -8.38 4.00 0.73
N VAL A 26 -8.59 2.81 1.30
CA VAL A 26 -9.17 2.67 2.65
C VAL A 26 -8.34 1.70 3.47
N ALA A 27 -7.67 2.24 4.50
CA ALA A 27 -6.94 1.46 5.49
C ALA A 27 -7.45 1.78 6.89
N GLY A 28 -7.57 0.77 7.75
CA GLY A 28 -7.98 0.96 9.13
C GLY A 28 -8.47 -0.32 9.78
N SER A 29 -8.63 -0.30 11.10
CA SER A 29 -9.16 -1.41 11.87
C SER A 29 -10.24 -0.91 12.82
N ARG A 30 -11.35 -1.62 12.86
CA ARG A 30 -12.43 -1.49 13.86
C ARG A 30 -12.85 -2.89 14.31
N PRO A 31 -13.57 -3.05 15.43
CA PRO A 31 -14.02 -4.37 15.87
C PRO A 31 -14.73 -5.14 14.74
N GLY A 32 -14.21 -6.31 14.38
CA GLY A 32 -14.73 -7.16 13.31
C GLY A 32 -14.37 -6.76 11.87
N ASP A 33 -13.60 -5.69 11.64
CA ASP A 33 -13.26 -5.23 10.29
C ASP A 33 -11.85 -4.62 10.25
N ARG A 34 -10.93 -5.34 9.61
CA ARG A 34 -9.64 -4.80 9.20
C ARG A 34 -9.66 -4.57 7.69
N LYS A 35 -9.29 -3.36 7.28
CA LYS A 35 -9.09 -2.97 5.88
C LYS A 35 -7.62 -2.71 5.60
N VAL A 36 -7.15 -3.26 4.49
CA VAL A 36 -5.77 -3.14 4.03
C VAL A 36 -5.78 -2.58 2.62
N THR A 37 -5.03 -1.51 2.41
CA THR A 37 -4.74 -0.95 1.08
C THR A 37 -3.51 -1.63 0.50
N TYR A 38 -3.58 -2.02 -0.77
CA TYR A 38 -2.52 -2.60 -1.57
C TYR A 38 -2.16 -1.63 -2.69
N LEU A 39 -0.86 -1.40 -2.88
CA LEU A 39 -0.31 -0.51 -3.91
C LEU A 39 0.77 -1.26 -4.68
N LYS A 40 0.67 -1.27 -6.00
CA LYS A 40 1.68 -1.85 -6.89
C LYS A 40 2.30 -0.75 -7.74
N PHE A 41 3.61 -0.83 -7.96
CA PHE A 41 4.33 0.16 -8.75
C PHE A 41 5.10 -0.54 -9.86
N ALA A 42 4.83 -0.16 -11.11
CA ALA A 42 5.70 -0.47 -12.23
C ALA A 42 6.81 0.60 -12.30
N VAL A 43 8.07 0.21 -12.13
CA VAL A 43 9.23 1.13 -12.08
C VAL A 43 10.15 0.89 -13.29
N PRO A 44 9.74 1.27 -14.51
CA PRO A 44 10.38 0.80 -15.75
C PRO A 44 11.78 1.39 -16.04
N ARG A 45 12.23 2.36 -15.25
CA ARG A 45 13.48 3.10 -15.53
C ARG A 45 14.65 2.71 -14.62
N LEU A 46 14.47 1.77 -13.71
CA LEU A 46 15.56 1.27 -12.89
C LEU A 46 16.06 -0.07 -13.46
N PRO A 47 17.37 -0.20 -13.73
CA PRO A 47 17.93 -1.45 -14.19
C PRO A 47 17.72 -2.55 -13.15
N THR A 48 17.36 -3.76 -13.61
CA THR A 48 17.35 -4.94 -12.75
C THR A 48 18.73 -5.13 -12.10
N GLY A 49 18.75 -5.38 -10.79
CA GLY A 49 19.98 -5.53 -10.03
C GLY A 49 20.62 -4.22 -9.56
N ALA A 50 20.05 -3.05 -9.87
CA ALA A 50 20.47 -1.80 -9.26
C ALA A 50 20.32 -1.89 -7.73
N SER A 51 21.42 -1.68 -7.00
CA SER A 51 21.47 -1.65 -5.53
C SER A 51 21.42 -0.22 -5.02
N ASP A 52 21.29 -0.08 -3.68
CA ASP A 52 21.31 1.21 -2.98
C ASP A 52 20.25 2.20 -3.49
N VAL A 53 19.17 1.67 -4.05
CA VAL A 53 18.04 2.47 -4.50
C VAL A 53 17.22 2.88 -3.27
N THR A 54 17.08 4.18 -3.09
CA THR A 54 16.15 4.78 -2.13
C THR A 54 14.86 5.18 -2.82
N ALA A 55 13.73 4.93 -2.18
CA ALA A 55 12.44 5.40 -2.64
C ALA A 55 11.62 5.97 -1.47
N GLN A 56 10.68 6.84 -1.79
CA GLN A 56 9.76 7.42 -0.83
C GLN A 56 8.33 7.24 -1.34
N LEU A 57 7.46 6.71 -0.49
CA LEU A 57 6.03 6.59 -0.76
C LEU A 57 5.32 7.80 -0.18
N TRP A 58 4.53 8.47 -1.01
CA TRP A 58 3.70 9.61 -0.64
C TRP A 58 2.23 9.22 -0.74
N LEU A 59 1.47 9.46 0.32
CA LEU A 59 0.02 9.26 0.37
C LEU A 59 -0.66 10.56 0.80
N THR A 60 -1.65 10.98 0.03
CA THR A 60 -2.45 12.17 0.35
C THR A 60 -3.81 11.73 0.87
N ARG A 61 -4.22 12.36 1.96
CA ARG A 61 -5.55 12.19 2.56
C ARG A 61 -6.56 12.96 1.71
N ASP A 62 -7.56 12.27 1.21
CA ASP A 62 -8.71 12.88 0.55
C ASP A 62 -9.79 13.25 1.60
N LEU A 63 -10.51 12.25 2.09
CA LEU A 63 -11.60 12.42 3.06
C LEU A 63 -11.31 11.74 4.41
N HIS A 64 -11.89 12.29 5.48
CA HIS A 64 -11.74 11.87 6.89
C HIS A 64 -10.32 11.98 7.46
N HIS A 65 -10.18 11.91 8.80
CA HIS A 65 -8.87 11.85 9.46
C HIS A 65 -8.20 10.49 9.22
N LEU A 66 -6.87 10.50 9.12
CA LEU A 66 -6.08 9.27 9.09
C LEU A 66 -6.21 8.51 10.43
N PRO A 67 -6.09 7.17 10.44
CA PRO A 67 -6.02 6.41 11.68
C PRO A 67 -4.77 6.81 12.48
N PRO A 68 -4.76 6.64 13.82
CA PRO A 68 -3.64 7.07 14.68
C PRO A 68 -2.30 6.37 14.37
N SER A 69 -2.35 5.27 13.61
CA SER A 69 -1.18 4.58 13.08
C SER A 69 -1.47 4.09 11.67
N VAL A 70 -0.55 4.35 10.76
CA VAL A 70 -0.51 3.78 9.40
C VAL A 70 0.78 2.99 9.27
N GLU A 71 0.66 1.72 8.92
CA GLU A 71 1.79 0.80 8.78
C GLU A 71 2.00 0.44 7.31
N LEU A 72 3.26 0.35 6.91
CA LEU A 72 3.67 -0.05 5.58
C LEU A 72 4.37 -1.40 5.66
N SER A 73 3.99 -2.31 4.77
CA SER A 73 4.59 -3.64 4.66
C SER A 73 4.78 -4.05 3.20
N GLU A 74 5.76 -4.90 2.93
CA GLU A 74 5.94 -5.56 1.64
C GLU A 74 4.87 -6.63 1.41
N VAL A 75 4.53 -6.87 0.15
CA VAL A 75 3.68 -7.98 -0.29
C VAL A 75 4.55 -9.10 -0.83
N ALA A 76 4.19 -10.36 -0.55
CA ALA A 76 4.96 -11.53 -1.00
C ALA A 76 4.94 -11.74 -2.52
N ASP A 77 3.90 -11.23 -3.20
CA ASP A 77 3.61 -11.49 -4.60
C ASP A 77 3.03 -10.23 -5.25
N THR A 78 3.45 -9.94 -6.47
CA THR A 78 3.01 -8.80 -7.29
C THR A 78 2.12 -9.22 -8.45
N ARG A 79 1.79 -10.51 -8.61
CA ARG A 79 0.90 -11.02 -9.67
C ARG A 79 -0.57 -10.64 -9.51
N TRP A 80 -0.95 -10.06 -8.37
CA TRP A 80 -2.30 -9.53 -8.17
C TRP A 80 -2.59 -8.36 -9.12
N SER A 81 -3.88 -8.15 -9.36
CA SER A 81 -4.39 -7.00 -10.09
C SER A 81 -5.50 -6.33 -9.31
N GLU A 82 -5.59 -5.02 -9.50
CA GLU A 82 -6.65 -4.18 -8.96
C GLU A 82 -8.06 -4.70 -9.28
N GLN A 83 -8.27 -5.21 -10.50
CA GLN A 83 -9.55 -5.72 -10.98
C GLN A 83 -10.02 -7.01 -10.29
N THR A 84 -9.12 -7.73 -9.61
CA THR A 84 -9.42 -9.05 -9.04
C THR A 84 -9.13 -9.15 -7.54
N LEU A 85 -8.46 -8.17 -6.95
CA LEU A 85 -8.06 -8.22 -5.54
C LEU A 85 -9.27 -8.18 -4.59
N THR A 86 -9.32 -9.19 -3.73
CA THR A 86 -10.26 -9.35 -2.61
C THR A 86 -9.46 -9.70 -1.36
N MET A 87 -10.09 -9.80 -0.19
CA MET A 87 -9.38 -10.28 1.00
C MET A 87 -9.01 -11.77 0.88
N THR A 88 -9.84 -12.54 0.19
CA THR A 88 -9.67 -13.99 0.02
C THR A 88 -8.45 -14.33 -0.84
N ASN A 89 -8.08 -13.47 -1.78
CA ASN A 89 -6.96 -13.69 -2.70
C ASN A 89 -5.83 -12.64 -2.57
N SER A 90 -5.86 -11.79 -1.55
CA SER A 90 -4.82 -10.78 -1.39
C SER A 90 -3.46 -11.41 -1.09
N PRO A 91 -2.36 -10.82 -1.59
CA PRO A 91 -1.04 -11.34 -1.28
C PRO A 91 -0.75 -11.18 0.23
N PRO A 92 -0.06 -12.16 0.85
CA PRO A 92 0.37 -12.03 2.23
C PRO A 92 1.26 -10.79 2.42
N LEU A 93 1.01 -10.06 3.51
CA LEU A 93 1.93 -9.03 4.00
C LEU A 93 3.12 -9.74 4.67
N THR A 94 4.34 -9.35 4.33
CA THR A 94 5.56 -10.05 4.75
C THR A 94 6.40 -9.21 5.70
N ARG A 95 7.23 -8.33 5.16
CA ARG A 95 8.16 -7.50 5.93
C ARG A 95 7.49 -6.18 6.29
N TRP A 96 7.49 -5.86 7.58
CA TRP A 96 7.15 -4.50 8.04
C TRP A 96 8.27 -3.54 7.66
N LEU A 97 7.91 -2.45 6.98
CA LEU A 97 8.86 -1.47 6.45
C LEU A 97 8.93 -0.22 7.32
N ALA A 98 7.77 0.31 7.71
CA ALA A 98 7.68 1.58 8.41
C ALA A 98 6.30 1.77 9.08
N ARG A 99 6.23 2.74 9.99
CA ARG A 99 4.99 3.24 10.58
C ARG A 99 5.01 4.77 10.59
N ALA A 100 3.85 5.36 10.33
CA ALA A 100 3.57 6.76 10.58
C ALA A 100 2.49 6.88 11.65
N THR A 101 2.61 7.90 12.50
CA THR A 101 1.64 8.24 13.55
C THR A 101 1.05 9.62 13.25
N PRO A 102 0.11 9.73 12.30
CA PRO A 102 -0.47 11.00 11.91
C PRO A 102 -1.31 11.61 13.03
N THR A 103 -1.40 12.94 13.03
CA THR A 103 -2.38 13.67 13.83
C THR A 103 -3.66 13.88 13.03
N ARG A 104 -4.70 14.44 13.64
CA ARG A 104 -5.96 14.77 12.94
C ARG A 104 -5.76 15.76 11.79
N GLU A 105 -4.76 16.63 11.90
CA GLU A 105 -4.42 17.64 10.89
C GLU A 105 -3.53 17.10 9.77
N THR A 106 -2.97 15.90 9.91
CA THR A 106 -2.11 15.32 8.87
C THR A 106 -2.91 15.07 7.59
N THR A 107 -2.51 15.75 6.51
CA THR A 107 -3.08 15.60 5.16
C THR A 107 -2.20 14.77 4.22
N GLU A 108 -0.96 14.52 4.61
CA GLU A 108 0.02 13.83 3.80
C GLU A 108 0.89 12.92 4.67
N LEU A 109 1.17 11.73 4.16
CA LEU A 109 2.11 10.78 4.74
C LEU A 109 3.26 10.55 3.76
N ALA A 110 4.47 10.61 4.27
CA ALA A 110 5.67 10.23 3.53
C ALA A 110 6.39 9.10 4.29
N PHE A 111 6.62 7.99 3.60
CA PHE A 111 7.39 6.85 4.12
C PHE A 111 8.69 6.73 3.35
N MET A 112 9.82 6.80 4.06
CA MET A 112 11.10 6.40 3.49
C MET A 112 11.15 4.88 3.44
N LEU A 113 11.38 4.32 2.26
CA LEU A 113 11.58 2.88 2.10
C LEU A 113 13.04 2.54 2.44
N PRO A 114 13.31 1.39 3.07
CA PRO A 114 14.68 0.88 3.19
C PRO A 114 15.35 0.81 1.82
N THR A 115 16.67 1.02 1.79
CA THR A 115 17.45 0.76 0.58
C THR A 115 17.27 -0.69 0.16
N GLY A 116 17.14 -0.90 -1.15
CA GLY A 116 16.89 -2.21 -1.71
C GLY A 116 17.55 -2.41 -3.06
N THR A 117 17.42 -3.64 -3.55
CA THR A 117 17.83 -4.02 -4.90
C THR A 117 16.59 -4.14 -5.77
N VAL A 118 16.67 -3.65 -7.01
CA VAL A 118 15.59 -3.77 -7.98
C VAL A 118 15.48 -5.21 -8.46
N THR A 119 14.43 -5.90 -8.03
CA THR A 119 14.05 -7.23 -8.52
C THR A 119 13.03 -7.05 -9.66
N GLY A 120 13.40 -7.48 -10.86
CA GLY A 120 12.56 -7.36 -12.07
C GLY A 120 11.32 -8.25 -12.05
#